data_AF-A0A5B6YQJ6-F1
#
_entry.id   AF-A0A5B6YQJ6-F1
#
_cell.length_a   1.000
_cell.length_b   1.000
_cell.length_c   1.000
_cell.angle_alpha   90.00
_cell.angle_beta   90.00
_cell.angle_gamma   90.00
#
_symmetry.space_group_name_H-M   'P 1'
#
loop_
_entity.id
_entity.type
_entity.pdbx_description
1 polymer ?
#
loop_
_entity_poly.entity_id
_entity_poly.type
_entity_poly.pdbx_seq_one_letter_code
_entity_poly.pdbx_strand_id
1 'polypeptide(L)'
;PPLYSYPQPHHLSFFLSLSMFMALPLLLLTFTFIILITFKLYQWFRFKLPPGPRPWPIVGNLYDIKPVRFRCFAEWSESYGPIISVWFGSTLNVIVSNSELAKEVLKEHDQHLADRHRSRSAAKFSREGKDLIWADYGPHYVKVRKVCTLELFSPKRLEALRPIREDEVTAMVESIYKDCTTNPDHNMGKSLLVKKYLGAVAFNNITRLAFGKRFVNAEGVMDEQGLEFKAVVANGLKIGASLAMSEHIPWLRWMFPLEEEAFAKHGARRDRLTRAIMEE
;
A
#
# COMPACT_ATOMS: atom_id res chain seq x y z
N PRO A 1 -66.96 -33.27 34.44
CA PRO A 1 -65.50 -33.01 34.55
C PRO A 1 -64.68 -34.16 33.92
N PRO A 2 -64.09 -33.99 32.73
CA PRO A 2 -63.17 -34.97 32.17
C PRO A 2 -61.73 -34.70 32.66
N LEU A 3 -61.03 -35.79 33.00
CA LEU A 3 -59.61 -35.80 33.37
C LEU A 3 -58.76 -35.53 32.13
N TYR A 4 -58.07 -34.39 32.10
CA TYR A 4 -57.00 -34.12 31.13
C TYR A 4 -55.81 -35.02 31.46
N SER A 5 -55.57 -36.01 30.61
CA SER A 5 -54.38 -36.85 30.63
C SER A 5 -53.21 -36.08 30.01
N TYR A 6 -52.21 -35.72 30.83
CA TYR A 6 -50.95 -35.17 30.34
C TYR A 6 -50.18 -36.26 29.57
N PRO A 7 -49.62 -35.96 28.38
CA PRO A 7 -48.86 -36.94 27.62
C PRO A 7 -47.56 -37.31 28.34
N GLN A 8 -47.27 -38.61 28.37
CA GLN A 8 -46.08 -39.20 29.00
C GLN A 8 -44.76 -38.65 28.40
N PRO A 9 -43.74 -38.30 29.20
CA PRO A 9 -42.51 -37.63 28.77
C PRO A 9 -41.65 -38.43 27.77
N HIS A 10 -41.88 -39.74 27.65
CA HIS A 10 -41.15 -40.64 26.75
C HIS A 10 -41.52 -40.48 25.27
N HIS A 11 -42.75 -40.05 24.96
CA HIS A 11 -43.15 -39.85 23.56
C HIS A 11 -42.56 -38.54 23.00
N LEU A 12 -42.51 -37.49 23.81
CA LEU A 12 -41.98 -36.19 23.38
C LEU A 12 -40.47 -36.27 23.08
N SER A 13 -39.70 -36.98 23.90
CA SER A 13 -38.27 -37.21 23.67
C SER A 13 -37.98 -38.08 22.45
N PHE A 14 -38.84 -39.04 22.13
CA PHE A 14 -38.73 -39.88 20.92
C PHE A 14 -39.06 -39.10 19.64
N PHE A 15 -40.08 -38.22 19.66
CA PHE A 15 -40.37 -37.36 18.51
C PHE A 15 -39.29 -36.30 18.29
N LEU A 16 -38.73 -35.73 19.36
CA LEU A 16 -37.60 -34.80 19.27
C LEU A 16 -36.34 -35.49 18.71
N SER A 17 -36.01 -36.69 19.16
CA SER A 17 -34.85 -37.42 18.63
C SER A 17 -35.02 -37.78 17.16
N LEU A 18 -36.20 -38.28 16.75
CA LEU A 18 -36.49 -38.61 15.34
C LEU A 18 -36.44 -37.37 14.44
N SER A 19 -36.92 -36.21 14.93
CA SER A 19 -36.84 -34.94 14.21
C SER A 19 -35.39 -34.46 14.03
N MET A 20 -34.53 -34.64 15.03
CA MET A 20 -33.10 -34.33 14.94
C MET A 20 -32.36 -35.27 13.98
N PHE A 21 -32.71 -36.56 13.98
CA PHE A 21 -32.14 -37.55 13.06
C PHE A 21 -32.47 -37.27 11.59
N MET A 22 -33.64 -36.68 11.31
CA MET A 22 -34.04 -36.27 9.95
C MET A 22 -33.52 -34.88 9.55
N ALA A 23 -33.33 -33.97 10.51
CA ALA A 23 -32.85 -32.62 10.23
C ALA A 23 -31.36 -32.58 9.83
N LEU A 24 -30.52 -33.44 10.44
CA LEU A 24 -29.09 -33.50 10.16
C LEU A 24 -28.74 -33.83 8.69
N PRO A 25 -29.29 -34.88 8.05
CA PRO A 25 -29.00 -35.18 6.64
C PRO A 25 -29.55 -34.11 5.69
N LEU A 26 -30.67 -33.47 6.01
CA LEU A 26 -31.20 -32.34 5.21
C LEU A 26 -30.27 -31.11 5.30
N LEU A 27 -29.70 -30.83 6.47
CA LEU A 27 -28.71 -29.78 6.66
C LEU A 27 -27.41 -30.07 5.90
N LEU A 28 -26.94 -31.33 5.90
CA LEU A 28 -25.78 -31.74 5.11
C LEU A 28 -26.04 -31.67 3.59
N LEU A 29 -27.24 -32.06 3.12
CA LEU A 29 -27.64 -31.95 1.71
C LEU A 29 -27.73 -30.50 1.26
N THR A 30 -28.33 -29.62 2.06
CA THR A 30 -28.39 -28.20 1.75
C THR A 30 -27.00 -27.55 1.76
N PHE A 31 -26.16 -27.90 2.73
CA PHE A 31 -24.77 -27.41 2.80
C PHE A 31 -23.94 -27.86 1.58
N THR A 32 -24.01 -29.14 1.19
CA THR A 32 -23.31 -29.66 0.00
C THR A 32 -23.84 -29.06 -1.29
N PHE A 33 -25.15 -28.85 -1.41
CA PHE A 33 -25.77 -28.17 -2.55
C PHE A 33 -25.32 -26.70 -2.65
N ILE A 34 -25.26 -25.98 -1.53
CA ILE A 34 -24.72 -24.61 -1.46
C ILE A 34 -23.24 -24.60 -1.88
N ILE A 35 -22.43 -25.56 -1.42
CA ILE A 35 -21.02 -25.68 -1.83
C ILE A 35 -20.92 -25.91 -3.34
N LEU A 36 -21.74 -26.78 -3.92
CA LEU A 36 -21.72 -27.07 -5.36
C LEU A 36 -22.13 -25.86 -6.20
N ILE A 37 -23.20 -25.15 -5.80
CA ILE A 37 -23.65 -23.93 -6.47
C ILE A 37 -22.57 -22.84 -6.38
N THR A 38 -22.03 -22.61 -5.18
CA THR A 38 -20.99 -21.59 -4.97
C THR A 38 -19.73 -21.92 -5.76
N PHE A 39 -19.33 -23.19 -5.82
CA PHE A 39 -18.20 -23.64 -6.63
C PHE A 39 -18.44 -23.45 -8.13
N LYS A 40 -19.63 -23.79 -8.65
CA LYS A 40 -19.96 -23.56 -10.07
C LYS A 40 -20.01 -22.08 -10.41
N LEU A 41 -20.62 -21.25 -9.57
CA LEU A 41 -20.65 -19.79 -9.76
C LEU A 41 -19.23 -19.24 -9.76
N TYR A 42 -18.40 -19.66 -8.80
CA TYR A 42 -17.00 -19.27 -8.71
C TYR A 42 -16.21 -19.63 -9.98
N GLN A 43 -16.36 -20.85 -10.48
CA GLN A 43 -15.73 -21.25 -11.75
C GLN A 43 -16.22 -20.40 -12.93
N TRP A 44 -17.53 -20.17 -13.03
CA TRP A 44 -18.13 -19.38 -14.11
C TRP A 44 -17.60 -17.94 -14.15
N PHE A 45 -17.50 -17.28 -13.00
CA PHE A 45 -16.88 -15.96 -12.91
C PHE A 45 -15.40 -15.99 -13.28
N ARG A 46 -14.68 -17.07 -12.95
CA ARG A 46 -13.26 -17.21 -13.29
C ARG A 46 -13.01 -17.37 -14.80
N PHE A 47 -13.92 -18.00 -15.55
CA PHE A 47 -13.74 -18.18 -17.01
C PHE A 47 -13.71 -16.86 -17.80
N LYS A 48 -14.21 -15.76 -17.22
CA LYS A 48 -14.17 -14.42 -17.84
C LYS A 48 -12.93 -13.61 -17.43
N LEU A 49 -12.06 -14.18 -16.60
CA LEU A 49 -10.88 -13.48 -16.08
C LEU A 49 -9.60 -13.98 -16.77
N PRO A 50 -8.56 -13.14 -16.83
CA PRO A 50 -7.22 -13.59 -17.20
C PRO A 50 -6.78 -14.82 -16.38
N PRO A 51 -5.89 -15.68 -16.93
CA PRO A 51 -5.35 -16.83 -16.21
C PRO A 51 -4.60 -16.40 -14.94
N GLY A 52 -4.25 -17.35 -14.07
CA GLY A 52 -3.49 -17.03 -12.87
C GLY A 52 -3.53 -18.15 -11.83
N PRO A 53 -2.74 -18.02 -10.75
CA PRO A 53 -2.66 -19.03 -9.71
C PRO A 53 -4.03 -19.32 -9.10
N ARG A 54 -4.26 -20.57 -8.68
CA ARG A 54 -5.51 -20.95 -8.03
C ARG A 54 -5.53 -20.32 -6.63
N PRO A 55 -6.49 -19.44 -6.30
CA PRO A 55 -6.56 -18.86 -4.98
C PRO A 55 -7.16 -19.88 -4.00
N TRP A 56 -6.70 -19.80 -2.76
CA TRP A 56 -7.27 -20.50 -1.63
C TRP A 56 -8.63 -19.89 -1.26
N PRO A 57 -9.56 -20.68 -0.70
CA PRO A 57 -10.78 -20.14 -0.11
C PRO A 57 -10.46 -19.03 0.89
N ILE A 58 -11.27 -17.97 0.90
CA ILE A 58 -11.17 -16.80 1.82
C ILE A 58 -9.95 -15.89 1.60
N VAL A 59 -8.74 -16.45 1.65
CA VAL A 59 -7.48 -15.69 1.70
C VAL A 59 -6.91 -15.36 0.33
N GLY A 60 -7.46 -15.92 -0.74
CA GLY A 60 -6.95 -15.68 -2.08
C GLY A 60 -5.59 -16.36 -2.30
N ASN A 61 -4.67 -15.64 -2.93
CA ASN A 61 -3.28 -16.05 -3.15
C ASN A 61 -2.32 -15.49 -2.09
N LEU A 62 -2.80 -14.92 -0.99
CA LEU A 62 -1.95 -14.20 -0.03
C LEU A 62 -0.77 -15.03 0.50
N TYR A 63 -0.98 -16.33 0.72
CA TYR A 63 0.09 -17.23 1.20
C TYR A 63 1.09 -17.64 0.12
N ASP A 64 0.69 -17.55 -1.15
CA ASP A 64 1.55 -17.93 -2.29
C ASP A 64 2.44 -16.74 -2.73
N ILE A 65 2.13 -15.52 -2.27
CA ILE A 65 2.87 -14.31 -2.63
C ILE A 65 4.18 -14.24 -1.84
N LYS A 66 5.31 -14.30 -2.56
CA LYS A 66 6.64 -14.12 -1.96
C LYS A 66 6.83 -12.67 -1.46
N PRO A 67 7.66 -12.43 -0.42
CA PRO A 67 7.88 -11.10 0.14
C PRO A 67 8.27 -10.03 -0.89
N VAL A 68 9.08 -10.40 -1.89
CA VAL A 68 9.44 -9.53 -3.02
C VAL A 68 8.38 -9.67 -4.12
N ARG A 69 7.24 -8.98 -3.92
CA ARG A 69 6.02 -9.12 -4.75
C ARG A 69 6.26 -8.99 -6.25
N PHE A 70 7.04 -8.00 -6.69
CA PHE A 70 7.29 -7.80 -8.13
C PHE A 70 8.06 -8.98 -8.77
N ARG A 71 8.97 -9.64 -8.03
CA ARG A 71 9.64 -10.86 -8.51
C ARG A 71 8.67 -12.04 -8.56
N CYS A 72 7.84 -12.18 -7.52
CA CYS A 72 6.78 -13.19 -7.49
C CYS A 72 5.85 -13.08 -8.71
N PHE A 73 5.42 -11.86 -9.05
CA PHE A 73 4.52 -11.64 -10.18
C PHE A 73 5.22 -11.82 -11.53
N ALA A 74 6.51 -11.49 -11.64
CA ALA A 74 7.29 -11.80 -12.83
C ALA A 74 7.37 -13.31 -13.07
N GLU A 75 7.72 -14.10 -12.06
CA GLU A 75 7.75 -15.58 -12.14
C GLU A 75 6.37 -16.16 -12.50
N TRP A 76 5.29 -15.61 -11.94
CA TRP A 76 3.94 -16.02 -12.31
C TRP A 76 3.59 -15.64 -13.75
N SER A 77 4.05 -14.49 -14.24
CA SER A 77 3.80 -14.09 -15.63
C SER A 77 4.48 -15.01 -16.64
N GLU A 78 5.63 -15.61 -16.28
CA GLU A 78 6.28 -16.65 -17.09
C GLU A 78 5.44 -17.93 -17.17
N SER A 79 4.71 -18.26 -16.10
CA SER A 79 3.90 -19.48 -16.02
C SER A 79 2.49 -19.34 -16.59
N TYR A 80 1.84 -18.18 -16.37
CA TYR A 80 0.43 -17.97 -16.68
C TYR A 80 0.21 -17.00 -17.85
N GLY A 81 1.25 -16.29 -18.30
CA GLY A 81 1.19 -15.29 -19.36
C GLY A 81 1.30 -13.84 -18.86
N PRO A 82 1.31 -12.86 -19.77
CA PRO A 82 1.63 -11.46 -19.47
C PRO A 82 0.51 -10.68 -18.78
N ILE A 83 -0.69 -11.27 -18.67
CA ILE A 83 -1.83 -10.72 -17.92
C ILE A 83 -2.40 -11.80 -17.02
N ILE A 84 -2.39 -11.54 -15.71
CA ILE A 84 -2.79 -12.54 -14.72
C ILE A 84 -3.76 -12.01 -13.68
N SER A 85 -4.67 -12.87 -13.24
CA SER A 85 -5.60 -12.62 -12.13
C SER A 85 -5.03 -13.14 -10.83
N VAL A 86 -4.91 -12.26 -9.83
CA VAL A 86 -4.39 -12.56 -8.50
C VAL A 86 -5.36 -12.04 -7.44
N TRP A 87 -5.74 -12.90 -6.50
CA TRP A 87 -6.68 -12.54 -5.44
C TRP A 87 -5.93 -12.21 -4.16
N PHE A 88 -6.11 -11.01 -3.62
CA PHE A 88 -5.64 -10.67 -2.28
C PHE A 88 -6.85 -10.74 -1.36
N GLY A 89 -6.98 -11.82 -0.59
CA GLY A 89 -8.20 -12.08 0.16
C GLY A 89 -9.39 -12.18 -0.79
N SER A 90 -10.35 -11.27 -0.63
CA SER A 90 -11.54 -11.18 -1.47
C SER A 90 -11.43 -10.14 -2.60
N THR A 91 -10.27 -9.51 -2.77
CA THR A 91 -10.04 -8.45 -3.77
C THR A 91 -9.32 -9.00 -4.99
N LEU A 92 -9.91 -8.86 -6.18
CA LEU A 92 -9.26 -9.22 -7.44
C LEU A 92 -8.27 -8.14 -7.86
N ASN A 93 -7.05 -8.55 -8.20
CA ASN A 93 -6.02 -7.72 -8.78
C ASN A 93 -5.64 -8.32 -10.14
N VAL A 94 -5.54 -7.48 -11.16
CA VAL A 94 -5.02 -7.88 -12.46
C VAL A 94 -3.59 -7.34 -12.58
N ILE A 95 -2.64 -8.24 -12.77
CA ILE A 95 -1.24 -7.88 -12.97
C ILE A 95 -0.91 -7.94 -14.45
N VAL A 96 -0.28 -6.88 -14.94
CA VAL A 96 0.18 -6.73 -16.32
C VAL A 96 1.70 -6.68 -16.33
N SER A 97 2.32 -7.51 -17.16
CA SER A 97 3.76 -7.79 -17.12
C SER A 97 4.47 -7.63 -18.48
N ASN A 98 3.83 -7.01 -19.48
CA ASN A 98 4.48 -6.64 -20.74
C ASN A 98 4.20 -5.17 -21.11
N SER A 99 4.95 -4.66 -22.08
CA SER A 99 4.92 -3.24 -22.46
C SER A 99 3.69 -2.84 -23.26
N GLU A 100 3.19 -3.75 -24.09
CA GLU A 100 2.05 -3.58 -24.98
C GLU A 100 0.78 -3.40 -24.16
N LEU A 101 0.50 -4.31 -23.23
CA LEU A 101 -0.63 -4.22 -22.32
C LEU A 101 -0.48 -3.07 -21.32
N ALA A 102 0.74 -2.75 -20.89
CA ALA A 102 0.96 -1.59 -20.04
C ALA A 102 0.58 -0.29 -20.76
N LYS A 103 0.84 -0.19 -22.07
CA LYS A 103 0.39 0.94 -22.90
C LYS A 103 -1.14 0.97 -23.01
N GLU A 104 -1.79 -0.18 -23.20
CA GLU A 104 -3.26 -0.25 -23.22
C GLU A 104 -3.84 0.29 -21.90
N VAL A 105 -3.31 -0.14 -20.76
CA VAL A 105 -3.80 0.28 -19.42
C VAL A 105 -3.48 1.74 -19.10
N LEU A 106 -2.24 2.18 -19.35
CA LEU A 106 -1.73 3.47 -18.86
C LEU A 106 -1.87 4.61 -19.88
N LYS A 107 -2.30 4.32 -21.11
CA LYS A 107 -2.48 5.32 -22.17
C LYS A 107 -3.78 5.18 -22.92
N GLU A 108 -4.14 3.98 -23.39
CA GLU A 108 -5.32 3.82 -24.26
C GLU A 108 -6.64 3.80 -23.45
N HIS A 109 -6.58 3.27 -22.22
CA HIS A 109 -7.70 3.20 -21.28
C HIS A 109 -7.42 3.95 -19.97
N ASP A 110 -6.50 4.91 -20.00
CA ASP A 110 -6.02 5.61 -18.81
C ASP A 110 -7.15 6.29 -18.03
N GLN A 111 -8.11 6.93 -18.70
CA GLN A 111 -9.24 7.59 -18.05
C GLN A 111 -10.12 6.64 -17.24
N HIS A 112 -10.27 5.39 -17.68
CA HIS A 112 -11.08 4.38 -16.98
C HIS A 112 -10.32 3.67 -15.85
N LEU A 113 -8.99 3.69 -15.88
CA LEU A 113 -8.12 2.95 -14.98
C LEU A 113 -7.21 3.87 -14.13
N ALA A 114 -7.47 5.17 -14.12
CA ALA A 114 -6.66 6.16 -13.42
C ALA A 114 -6.89 6.18 -11.90
N ASP A 115 -8.04 5.68 -11.43
CA ASP A 115 -8.43 5.70 -10.01
C ASP A 115 -7.50 4.87 -9.13
N ARG A 116 -7.47 5.21 -7.84
CA ARG A 116 -6.53 4.63 -6.87
C ARG A 116 -7.27 3.78 -5.85
N HIS A 117 -7.10 2.46 -5.98
CA HIS A 117 -7.51 1.55 -4.92
C HIS A 117 -6.78 1.88 -3.61
N ARG A 118 -7.52 2.15 -2.55
CA ARG A 118 -7.00 2.50 -1.23
C ARG A 118 -7.41 1.41 -0.22
N SER A 119 -6.40 0.86 0.46
CA SER A 119 -6.62 0.10 1.70
C SER A 119 -7.09 1.03 2.82
N ARG A 120 -7.54 0.50 3.97
CA ARG A 120 -7.96 1.33 5.11
C ARG A 120 -6.80 2.20 5.60
N SER A 121 -5.62 1.60 5.71
CA SER A 121 -4.38 2.31 6.04
C SER A 121 -4.04 3.41 5.04
N ALA A 122 -4.11 3.12 3.73
CA ALA A 122 -3.82 4.10 2.68
C ALA A 122 -4.85 5.24 2.67
N ALA A 123 -6.14 4.94 2.87
CA ALA A 123 -7.21 5.92 2.96
C ALA A 123 -7.00 6.88 4.15
N LYS A 124 -6.73 6.37 5.35
CA LYS A 124 -6.44 7.24 6.51
C LYS A 124 -5.17 8.06 6.33
N PHE A 125 -4.10 7.46 5.81
CA PHE A 125 -2.84 8.16 5.56
C PHE A 125 -2.98 9.32 4.55
N SER A 126 -3.73 9.06 3.46
CA SER A 126 -3.99 10.00 2.37
C SER A 126 -5.11 11.01 2.63
N ARG A 127 -5.75 10.95 3.82
CA ARG A 127 -6.96 11.72 4.15
C ARG A 127 -8.08 11.51 3.14
N GLU A 128 -8.35 10.25 2.82
CA GLU A 128 -9.32 9.83 1.79
C GLU A 128 -8.91 10.30 0.39
N GLY A 129 -7.63 10.16 0.02
CA GLY A 129 -7.11 10.52 -1.30
C GLY A 129 -7.14 12.03 -1.59
N LYS A 130 -6.86 12.87 -0.58
CA LYS A 130 -6.73 14.31 -0.78
C LYS A 130 -5.33 14.74 -1.21
N ASP A 131 -4.35 13.84 -1.16
CA ASP A 131 -3.01 14.08 -1.71
C ASP A 131 -2.92 13.78 -3.22
N LEU A 132 -1.78 14.08 -3.85
CA LEU A 132 -1.58 13.87 -5.29
C LEU A 132 -1.39 12.40 -5.68
N ILE A 133 -0.90 11.55 -4.78
CA ILE A 133 -0.49 10.17 -5.06
C ILE A 133 -1.72 9.24 -5.04
N TRP A 134 -2.60 9.43 -4.06
CA TRP A 134 -3.78 8.58 -3.79
C TRP A 134 -5.12 9.20 -4.19
N ALA A 135 -5.13 10.39 -4.79
CA ALA A 135 -6.35 10.97 -5.35
C ALA A 135 -6.83 10.18 -6.57
N ASP A 136 -8.14 9.95 -6.62
CA ASP A 136 -8.82 9.47 -7.82
C ASP A 136 -8.81 10.54 -8.90
N TYR A 137 -8.98 10.11 -10.16
CA TYR A 137 -8.97 11.06 -11.26
C TYR A 137 -10.22 11.93 -11.21
N GLY A 138 -10.03 13.25 -11.18
CA GLY A 138 -11.12 14.19 -11.08
C GLY A 138 -10.63 15.63 -10.87
N PRO A 139 -11.56 16.59 -10.65
CA PRO A 139 -11.22 18.01 -10.55
C PRO A 139 -10.13 18.32 -9.51
N HIS A 140 -10.17 17.63 -8.36
CA HIS A 140 -9.16 17.78 -7.31
C HIS A 140 -7.77 17.34 -7.78
N TYR A 141 -7.66 16.12 -8.32
CA TYR A 141 -6.41 15.59 -8.85
C TYR A 141 -5.82 16.48 -9.94
N VAL A 142 -6.65 16.89 -10.91
CA VAL A 142 -6.23 17.77 -12.01
C VAL A 142 -5.69 19.10 -11.47
N LYS A 143 -6.36 19.69 -10.47
CA LYS A 143 -5.92 20.94 -9.85
C LYS A 143 -4.56 20.79 -9.16
N VAL A 144 -4.40 19.79 -8.28
CA VAL A 144 -3.15 19.57 -7.55
C VAL A 144 -2.00 19.23 -8.50
N ARG A 145 -2.25 18.35 -9.50
CA ARG A 145 -1.26 18.01 -10.52
C ARG A 145 -0.83 19.23 -11.33
N LYS A 146 -1.77 20.09 -11.72
CA LYS A 146 -1.48 21.34 -12.44
C LYS A 146 -0.58 22.27 -11.62
N VAL A 147 -0.85 22.43 -10.32
CA VAL A 147 0.00 23.23 -9.43
C VAL A 147 1.42 22.67 -9.39
N CYS A 148 1.59 21.37 -9.17
CA CYS A 148 2.92 20.75 -9.16
C CYS A 148 3.65 20.92 -10.51
N THR A 149 2.96 20.70 -11.63
CA THR A 149 3.54 20.86 -12.96
C THR A 149 3.98 22.30 -13.23
N LEU A 150 3.18 23.30 -12.86
CA LEU A 150 3.52 24.70 -13.14
C LEU A 150 4.58 25.24 -12.19
N GLU A 151 4.46 24.95 -10.89
CA GLU A 151 5.26 25.59 -9.85
C GLU A 151 6.56 24.85 -9.50
N LEU A 152 6.61 23.53 -9.73
CA LEU A 152 7.77 22.70 -9.35
C LEU A 152 8.49 22.13 -10.57
N PHE A 153 7.74 21.66 -11.57
CA PHE A 153 8.30 20.84 -12.65
C PHE A 153 8.29 21.49 -14.03
N SER A 154 7.91 22.76 -14.15
CA SER A 154 7.97 23.46 -15.43
C SER A 154 9.43 23.76 -15.80
N PRO A 155 9.80 23.78 -17.10
CA PRO A 155 11.18 24.05 -17.52
C PRO A 155 11.74 25.35 -16.92
N LYS A 156 10.94 26.41 -16.88
CA LYS A 156 11.30 27.69 -16.27
C LYS A 156 11.62 27.54 -14.77
N ARG A 157 10.83 26.77 -14.02
CA ARG A 157 11.07 26.54 -12.59
C ARG A 157 12.27 25.64 -12.36
N LEU A 158 12.47 24.61 -13.19
CA LEU A 158 13.65 23.74 -13.12
C LEU A 158 14.95 24.52 -13.32
N GLU A 159 14.99 25.47 -14.25
CA GLU A 159 16.15 26.36 -14.45
C GLU A 159 16.32 27.34 -13.28
N ALA A 160 15.24 27.96 -12.79
CA ALA A 160 15.30 28.84 -11.63
C ALA A 160 15.82 28.13 -10.35
N LEU A 161 15.52 26.83 -10.22
CA LEU A 161 15.90 25.99 -9.10
C LEU A 161 17.22 25.22 -9.34
N ARG A 162 17.87 25.42 -10.49
CA ARG A 162 19.15 24.79 -10.84
C ARG A 162 20.28 25.12 -9.85
N PRO A 163 20.47 26.38 -9.40
CA PRO A 163 21.56 26.71 -8.47
C PRO A 163 21.51 25.93 -7.16
N ILE A 164 20.30 25.62 -6.66
CA ILE A 164 20.12 24.79 -5.45
C ILE A 164 20.72 23.39 -5.66
N ARG A 165 20.44 22.78 -6.81
CA ARG A 165 20.93 21.43 -7.14
C ARG A 165 22.44 21.41 -7.33
N GLU A 166 22.99 22.43 -7.99
CA GLU A 166 24.44 22.57 -8.19
C GLU A 166 25.17 22.77 -6.85
N ASP A 167 24.61 23.59 -5.96
CA ASP A 167 25.15 23.81 -4.61
C ASP A 167 25.14 22.54 -3.75
N GLU A 168 24.03 21.78 -3.73
CA GLU A 168 24.00 20.50 -3.00
C GLU A 168 24.99 19.46 -3.56
N VAL A 169 25.13 19.37 -4.89
CA VAL A 169 26.09 18.46 -5.52
C VAL A 169 27.53 18.89 -5.20
N THR A 170 27.81 20.19 -5.22
CA THR A 170 29.12 20.73 -4.85
C THR A 170 29.46 20.38 -3.40
N ALA A 171 28.54 20.64 -2.46
CA ALA A 171 28.70 20.28 -1.06
C ALA A 171 28.93 18.77 -0.87
N MET A 172 28.22 17.93 -1.63
CA MET A 172 28.42 16.48 -1.61
C MET A 172 29.85 16.08 -2.03
N VAL A 173 30.35 16.66 -3.12
CA VAL A 173 31.72 16.40 -3.62
C VAL A 173 32.76 16.86 -2.61
N GLU A 174 32.56 18.02 -1.99
CA GLU A 174 33.43 18.53 -0.93
C GLU A 174 33.45 17.62 0.30
N SER A 175 32.29 17.12 0.76
CA SER A 175 32.22 16.18 1.88
C SER A 175 32.91 14.86 1.56
N ILE A 176 32.77 14.35 0.33
CA ILE A 176 33.49 13.15 -0.14
C ILE A 176 35.00 13.40 -0.12
N TYR A 177 35.43 14.53 -0.69
CA TYR A 177 36.83 14.90 -0.74
C TYR A 177 37.43 15.02 0.67
N LYS A 178 36.77 15.73 1.58
CA LYS A 178 37.18 15.87 2.98
C LYS A 178 37.34 14.52 3.66
N ASP A 179 36.37 13.62 3.53
CA ASP A 179 36.44 12.28 4.13
C ASP A 179 37.59 11.44 3.54
N CYS A 180 37.89 11.59 2.25
CA CYS A 180 39.05 10.95 1.63
C CYS A 180 40.38 11.53 2.16
N THR A 181 40.45 12.84 2.44
CA THR A 181 41.71 13.53 2.79
C THR A 181 41.99 13.67 4.28
N THR A 182 41.01 13.49 5.17
CA THR A 182 41.16 13.79 6.61
C THR A 182 42.17 12.88 7.33
N ASN A 183 42.42 11.67 6.80
CA ASN A 183 43.52 10.79 7.22
C ASN A 183 44.03 10.00 6.01
N PRO A 184 44.96 10.58 5.21
CA PRO A 184 45.41 9.99 3.95
C PRO A 184 45.95 8.57 4.14
N ASP A 185 46.78 8.36 5.15
CA ASP A 185 47.41 7.06 5.42
C ASP A 185 46.41 5.96 5.81
N HIS A 186 45.33 6.34 6.49
CA HIS A 186 44.29 5.40 6.90
C HIS A 186 43.25 5.16 5.81
N ASN A 187 43.02 6.12 4.90
CA ASN A 187 41.93 6.08 3.92
C ASN A 187 42.41 5.70 2.51
N MET A 188 43.71 5.70 2.25
CA MET A 188 44.28 5.27 0.97
C MET A 188 43.90 3.81 0.67
N GLY A 189 43.29 3.58 -0.49
CA GLY A 189 42.86 2.25 -0.94
C GLY A 189 41.57 1.72 -0.29
N LYS A 190 40.91 2.48 0.60
CA LYS A 190 39.63 2.07 1.19
C LYS A 190 38.46 2.42 0.28
N SER A 191 37.52 1.48 0.16
CA SER A 191 36.26 1.72 -0.53
C SER A 191 35.38 2.69 0.27
N LEU A 192 34.78 3.65 -0.42
CA LEU A 192 33.87 4.62 0.18
C LEU A 192 32.40 4.23 -0.03
N LEU A 193 31.64 4.15 1.05
CA LEU A 193 30.20 3.92 0.96
C LEU A 193 29.48 5.22 0.57
N VAL A 194 29.21 5.40 -0.72
CA VAL A 194 28.60 6.62 -1.27
C VAL A 194 27.15 6.87 -0.81
N LYS A 195 26.49 5.83 -0.30
CA LYS A 195 25.07 5.86 0.11
C LYS A 195 24.74 7.00 1.08
N LYS A 196 25.64 7.33 2.01
CA LYS A 196 25.39 8.41 2.99
C LYS A 196 25.33 9.79 2.31
N TYR A 197 26.23 10.06 1.37
CA TYR A 197 26.30 11.34 0.66
C TYR A 197 25.14 11.49 -0.33
N LEU A 198 24.84 10.43 -1.08
CA LEU A 198 23.70 10.41 -1.99
C LEU A 198 22.36 10.57 -1.25
N GLY A 199 22.24 9.97 -0.06
CA GLY A 199 21.08 10.15 0.80
C GLY A 199 20.93 11.60 1.28
N ALA A 200 22.02 12.21 1.74
CA ALA A 200 22.02 13.60 2.21
C ALA A 200 21.73 14.60 1.09
N VAL A 201 22.39 14.46 -0.07
CA VAL A 201 22.18 15.36 -1.22
C VAL A 201 20.76 15.26 -1.76
N ALA A 202 20.18 14.05 -1.83
CA ALA A 202 18.80 13.87 -2.28
C ALA A 202 17.81 14.49 -1.28
N PHE A 203 18.05 14.28 0.02
CA PHE A 203 17.23 14.83 1.08
C PHE A 203 17.24 16.36 1.06
N ASN A 204 18.42 16.97 1.11
CA ASN A 204 18.56 18.43 1.10
C ASN A 204 18.03 19.05 -0.20
N ASN A 205 18.25 18.40 -1.35
CA ASN A 205 17.65 18.87 -2.60
C ASN A 205 16.13 18.94 -2.47
N ILE A 206 15.46 17.86 -2.05
CA ILE A 206 14.00 17.85 -1.91
C ILE A 206 13.54 18.90 -0.89
N THR A 207 14.20 19.00 0.25
CA THR A 207 13.76 19.90 1.32
C THR A 207 14.03 21.36 1.02
N ARG A 208 15.12 21.70 0.34
CA ARG A 208 15.37 23.07 -0.13
C ARG A 208 14.40 23.48 -1.24
N LEU A 209 14.02 22.55 -2.11
CA LEU A 209 13.01 22.84 -3.14
C LEU A 209 11.60 22.98 -2.54
N ALA A 210 11.27 22.21 -1.51
CA ALA A 210 9.94 22.22 -0.90
C ALA A 210 9.77 23.30 0.19
N PHE A 211 10.79 23.50 1.02
CA PHE A 211 10.76 24.34 2.22
C PHE A 211 11.77 25.49 2.20
N GLY A 212 12.63 25.58 1.19
CA GLY A 212 13.72 26.58 1.17
C GLY A 212 14.87 26.29 2.14
N LYS A 213 14.80 25.21 2.93
CA LYS A 213 15.71 24.94 4.05
C LYS A 213 16.61 23.72 3.84
N ARG A 214 17.90 23.89 4.19
CA ARG A 214 18.88 22.80 4.29
C ARG A 214 18.83 22.25 5.71
N PHE A 215 18.52 20.97 5.85
CA PHE A 215 18.39 20.31 7.15
C PHE A 215 19.62 19.48 7.54
N VAL A 216 20.46 19.10 6.57
CA VAL A 216 21.73 18.39 6.81
C VAL A 216 22.88 19.31 6.43
N ASN A 217 23.78 19.58 7.38
CA ASN A 217 24.96 20.42 7.16
C ASN A 217 26.09 19.68 6.44
N ALA A 218 27.20 20.38 6.17
CA ALA A 218 28.35 19.83 5.44
C ALA A 218 29.07 18.68 6.18
N GLU A 219 28.93 18.65 7.50
CA GLU A 219 29.45 17.61 8.40
C GLU A 219 28.52 16.38 8.45
N GLY A 220 27.39 16.41 7.73
CA GLY A 220 26.40 15.33 7.71
C GLY A 220 25.51 15.27 8.95
N VAL A 221 25.53 16.31 9.79
CA VAL A 221 24.68 16.45 10.97
C VAL A 221 23.34 17.04 10.55
N MET A 222 22.27 16.36 10.97
CA MET A 222 20.89 16.77 10.71
C MET A 222 20.37 17.58 11.89
N ASP A 223 19.72 18.70 11.62
CA ASP A 223 19.09 19.51 12.67
C ASP A 223 17.83 18.81 13.26
N GLU A 224 17.30 19.37 14.34
CA GLU A 224 16.15 18.79 15.04
C GLU A 224 14.91 18.65 14.15
N GLN A 225 14.64 19.66 13.30
CA GLN A 225 13.51 19.64 12.38
C GLN A 225 13.67 18.59 11.28
N GLY A 226 14.88 18.41 10.75
CA GLY A 226 15.22 17.38 9.79
C GLY A 226 15.06 15.98 10.39
N LEU A 227 15.49 15.79 11.63
CA LEU A 227 15.31 14.54 12.37
C LEU A 227 13.82 14.23 12.55
N GLU A 228 13.05 15.24 12.94
CA GLU A 228 11.59 15.16 13.08
C GLU A 228 10.92 14.83 11.74
N PHE A 229 11.32 15.51 10.65
CA PHE A 229 10.82 15.25 9.30
C PHE A 229 11.10 13.81 8.87
N LYS A 230 12.34 13.35 9.03
CA LYS A 230 12.74 11.98 8.70
C LYS A 230 11.95 10.96 9.52
N ALA A 231 11.72 11.22 10.81
CA ALA A 231 10.91 10.37 11.67
C ALA A 231 9.44 10.34 11.25
N VAL A 232 8.87 11.48 10.84
CA VAL A 232 7.52 11.57 10.27
C VAL A 232 7.44 10.74 8.99
N VAL A 233 8.34 10.93 8.02
CA VAL A 233 8.33 10.18 6.76
C VAL A 233 8.48 8.67 7.00
N ALA A 234 9.43 8.26 7.85
CA ALA A 234 9.65 6.85 8.16
C ALA A 234 8.43 6.21 8.83
N ASN A 235 7.80 6.89 9.79
CA ASN A 235 6.58 6.40 10.43
C ASN A 235 5.42 6.33 9.44
N GLY A 236 5.28 7.33 8.56
CA GLY A 236 4.27 7.37 7.51
C GLY A 236 4.36 6.16 6.56
N LEU A 237 5.57 5.82 6.12
CA LEU A 237 5.82 4.62 5.32
C LEU A 237 5.44 3.34 6.07
N LYS A 238 5.79 3.24 7.36
CA LYS A 238 5.48 2.07 8.18
C LYS A 238 3.97 1.85 8.34
N ILE A 239 3.21 2.90 8.66
CA ILE A 239 1.76 2.79 8.91
C ILE A 239 0.95 2.74 7.60
N GLY A 240 1.39 3.45 6.56
CA GLY A 240 0.68 3.54 5.28
C GLY A 240 0.87 2.32 4.38
N ALA A 241 2.03 1.64 4.47
CA ALA A 241 2.35 0.45 3.68
C ALA A 241 2.03 -0.86 4.39
N SER A 242 1.07 -0.86 5.33
CA SER A 242 0.64 -2.08 6.03
C SER A 242 0.25 -3.16 5.02
N LEU A 243 0.92 -4.31 5.09
CA LEU A 243 0.63 -5.53 4.33
C LEU A 243 -0.26 -6.48 5.13
N ALA A 244 -0.95 -5.98 6.16
CA ALA A 244 -1.76 -6.80 7.02
C ALA A 244 -2.87 -7.50 6.20
N MET A 245 -3.04 -8.80 6.44
CA MET A 245 -4.10 -9.60 5.81
C MET A 245 -5.50 -9.01 6.00
N SER A 246 -5.71 -8.30 7.12
CA SER A 246 -6.94 -7.58 7.44
C SER A 246 -7.30 -6.44 6.49
N GLU A 247 -6.33 -5.92 5.73
CA GLU A 247 -6.58 -4.92 4.67
C GLU A 247 -7.30 -5.53 3.47
N HIS A 248 -7.10 -6.83 3.23
CA HIS A 248 -7.54 -7.53 2.03
C HIS A 248 -8.78 -8.40 2.23
N ILE A 249 -9.21 -8.61 3.49
CA ILE A 249 -10.36 -9.46 3.85
C ILE A 249 -11.37 -8.61 4.65
N PRO A 250 -12.35 -7.98 3.99
CA PRO A 250 -13.24 -6.99 4.62
C PRO A 250 -14.03 -7.51 5.83
N TRP A 251 -14.42 -8.78 5.84
CA TRP A 251 -15.19 -9.36 6.94
C TRP A 251 -14.34 -9.74 8.16
N LEU A 252 -13.01 -9.78 8.04
CA LEU A 252 -12.08 -9.96 9.16
C LEU A 252 -11.69 -8.63 9.84
N ARG A 253 -12.21 -7.49 9.36
CA ARG A 253 -11.86 -6.16 9.88
C ARG A 253 -12.15 -5.98 11.38
N TRP A 254 -13.14 -6.69 11.92
CA TRP A 254 -13.50 -6.60 13.33
C TRP A 254 -12.44 -7.20 14.27
N MET A 255 -11.69 -8.22 13.82
CA MET A 255 -10.61 -8.84 14.60
C MET A 255 -9.32 -8.01 14.60
N PHE A 256 -9.15 -7.17 13.58
CA PHE A 256 -7.96 -6.37 13.35
C PHE A 256 -8.38 -4.89 13.16
N PRO A 257 -8.79 -4.22 14.25
CA PRO A 257 -9.13 -2.81 14.20
C PRO A 257 -7.91 -2.01 13.75
N LEU A 258 -8.15 -0.96 12.98
CA LEU A 258 -7.10 -0.05 12.56
C LEU A 258 -6.73 0.82 13.76
N GLU A 259 -5.44 1.05 14.00
CA GLU A 259 -4.96 1.94 15.07
C GLU A 259 -5.24 3.41 14.72
N GLU A 260 -6.50 3.84 14.77
CA GLU A 260 -6.92 5.17 14.33
C GLU A 260 -6.18 6.29 15.07
N GLU A 261 -5.92 6.10 16.36
CA GLU A 261 -5.14 7.04 17.17
C GLU A 261 -3.71 7.21 16.65
N ALA A 262 -3.08 6.14 16.14
CA ALA A 262 -1.74 6.21 15.58
C ALA A 262 -1.72 7.04 14.29
N PHE A 263 -2.71 6.89 13.42
CA PHE A 263 -2.88 7.72 12.22
C PHE A 263 -3.17 9.19 12.57
N ALA A 264 -4.03 9.43 13.55
CA ALA A 264 -4.35 10.79 14.02
C ALA A 264 -3.12 11.48 14.62
N LYS A 265 -2.37 10.79 15.48
CA LYS A 265 -1.12 11.27 16.08
C LYS A 265 -0.07 11.56 15.02
N HIS A 266 0.08 10.68 14.03
CA HIS A 266 0.99 10.89 12.91
C HIS A 266 0.60 12.11 12.06
N GLY A 267 -0.69 12.24 11.72
CA GLY A 267 -1.22 13.39 10.99
C GLY A 267 -0.99 14.71 11.72
N ALA A 268 -1.28 14.76 13.03
CA ALA A 268 -1.05 15.94 13.86
C ALA A 268 0.45 16.31 13.94
N ARG A 269 1.33 15.31 14.08
CA ARG A 269 2.79 15.50 14.08
C ARG A 269 3.27 16.12 12.76
N ARG A 270 2.83 15.57 11.62
CA ARG A 270 3.13 16.11 10.29
C ARG A 270 2.64 17.56 10.13
N ASP A 271 1.42 17.85 10.55
CA ASP A 271 0.81 19.18 10.41
C ASP A 271 1.49 20.22 11.30
N ARG A 272 1.95 19.85 12.51
CA ARG A 272 2.73 20.73 13.38
C ARG A 272 4.07 21.08 12.77
N LEU A 273 4.80 20.07 12.29
CA LEU A 273 6.10 20.28 11.64
C LEU A 273 5.96 21.18 10.41
N THR A 274 4.98 20.90 9.55
CA THR A 274 4.77 21.69 8.33
C THR A 274 4.42 23.15 8.67
N ARG A 275 3.57 23.38 9.69
CA ARG A 275 3.25 24.73 10.14
C ARG A 275 4.47 25.47 10.70
N ALA A 276 5.24 24.81 11.56
CA ALA A 276 6.45 25.40 12.12
C ALA A 276 7.43 25.85 11.02
N ILE A 277 7.63 25.03 9.99
CA ILE A 277 8.51 25.37 8.86
C ILE A 277 7.93 26.53 8.02
N MET A 278 6.60 26.63 7.88
CA MET A 278 5.95 27.71 7.12
C MET A 278 5.91 29.05 7.85
N GLU A 279 6.03 29.03 9.18
CA GLU A 279 6.02 30.22 10.04
C GLU A 279 7.41 30.87 10.18
N GLU A 280 8.47 30.15 9.82
CA GLU A 280 9.85 30.66 9.68
C GLU A 280 10.07 31.47 8.39
#